data_AF-A0AAJ3H8H6-F1
#
_entry.id   AF-A0AAJ3H8H6-F1
#
_cell.length_a   1.000
_cell.length_b   1.000
_cell.length_c   1.000
_cell.angle_alpha   90.00
_cell.angle_beta   90.00
_cell.angle_gamma   90.00
#
_symmetry.space_group_name_H-M   'P 1'
#
loop_
_entity.id
_entity.type
_entity.pdbx_description
1 polymer ?
#
loop_
_entity_poly.entity_id
_entity_poly.type
_entity_poly.pdbx_seq_one_letter_code
_entity_poly.pdbx_strand_id
1 'polypeptide(L)'
;MKVWCTVASLILLAGCQTQDPHSSYPLTEKQLAQKQLTEDMSVIEPFTNAHPWIGEEVESPDSDEWLIAIERFKKMGPAYLAQRDQQYQLEQQHKMLKVQGEAQKIEDYRNAVASKKRKTYAGSFMKAYFRLLEASRYQRPISELSMSSAGMYSGVFDLDAPFMINNCDTSYCTATAVIPPENFALHISVLIPRRLHAGDAIPPSLIEVFGIDQHGDFVVNVLGPNTP
;
A
#
# COMPACT_ATOMS: atom_id res chain seq x y z
N MET A 1 -20.36 -77.48 -46.38
CA MET A 1 -19.33 -76.48 -46.74
C MET A 1 -18.87 -75.78 -45.47
N LYS A 2 -17.55 -75.65 -45.29
CA LYS A 2 -16.90 -75.02 -44.15
C LYS A 2 -17.14 -73.50 -44.15
N VAL A 3 -17.51 -72.93 -43.01
CA VAL A 3 -16.91 -71.66 -42.55
C VAL A 3 -16.70 -71.80 -41.05
N TRP A 4 -15.44 -71.79 -40.64
CA TRP A 4 -15.02 -71.51 -39.28
C TRP A 4 -14.90 -69.99 -39.16
N CYS A 5 -15.42 -69.41 -38.08
CA CYS A 5 -14.73 -68.29 -37.46
C CYS A 5 -14.88 -68.39 -35.95
N THR A 6 -13.71 -68.47 -35.35
CA THR A 6 -13.36 -68.66 -33.95
C THR A 6 -13.65 -67.42 -33.09
N VAL A 7 -14.20 -67.70 -31.90
CA VAL A 7 -13.75 -67.25 -30.58
C VAL A 7 -13.71 -65.74 -30.30
N ALA A 8 -14.58 -65.30 -29.39
CA ALA A 8 -14.14 -64.73 -28.11
C ALA A 8 -15.31 -64.69 -27.12
N SER A 9 -15.16 -65.44 -26.03
CA SER A 9 -16.06 -65.50 -24.89
C SER A 9 -16.26 -64.12 -24.26
N LEU A 10 -17.50 -63.66 -24.09
CA LEU A 10 -17.82 -62.69 -23.06
C LEU A 10 -18.80 -63.31 -22.06
N ILE A 11 -18.30 -63.36 -20.84
CA ILE A 11 -18.89 -63.86 -19.61
C ILE A 11 -20.17 -63.07 -19.32
N LEU A 12 -21.34 -63.68 -19.51
CA LEU A 12 -22.61 -63.21 -18.94
C LEU A 12 -22.75 -63.79 -17.54
N LEU A 13 -21.95 -63.27 -16.60
CA LEU A 13 -22.20 -63.44 -15.17
C LEU A 13 -23.23 -62.39 -14.77
N ALA A 14 -24.36 -62.91 -14.27
CA ALA A 14 -25.32 -62.18 -13.47
C ALA A 14 -24.58 -61.44 -12.34
N GLY A 15 -24.59 -60.12 -12.41
CA GLY A 15 -24.28 -59.23 -11.31
C GLY A 15 -25.39 -58.20 -11.25
N CYS A 16 -26.22 -58.29 -10.21
CA CYS A 16 -27.10 -57.24 -9.77
C CYS A 16 -26.39 -55.89 -9.93
N GLN A 17 -26.84 -55.03 -10.85
CA GLN A 17 -26.57 -53.62 -10.72
C GLN A 17 -27.37 -53.16 -9.53
N THR A 18 -26.73 -53.21 -8.35
CA THR A 18 -27.03 -52.32 -7.26
C THR A 18 -27.05 -50.92 -7.86
N GLN A 19 -28.27 -50.41 -8.04
CA GLN A 19 -28.57 -49.00 -7.96
C GLN A 19 -27.81 -48.50 -6.72
N ASP A 20 -26.67 -47.84 -6.89
CA ASP A 20 -26.08 -47.07 -5.82
C ASP A 20 -27.11 -45.99 -5.46
N PRO A 21 -27.78 -46.07 -4.29
CA PRO A 21 -28.74 -45.07 -3.88
C PRO A 21 -27.96 -43.95 -3.20
N HIS A 22 -26.96 -43.39 -3.88
CA HIS A 22 -26.11 -42.32 -3.38
C HIS A 22 -25.95 -41.24 -4.45
N SER A 23 -27.07 -40.67 -4.89
CA SER A 23 -27.04 -39.46 -5.75
C SER A 23 -28.18 -38.48 -5.43
N SER A 24 -28.66 -38.47 -4.18
CA SER A 24 -29.56 -37.42 -3.70
C SER A 24 -29.45 -37.26 -2.19
N TYR A 25 -28.21 -37.16 -1.69
CA TYR A 25 -28.06 -36.49 -0.40
C TYR A 25 -28.27 -34.99 -0.65
N PRO A 26 -29.16 -34.32 0.11
CA PRO A 26 -29.24 -32.87 0.05
C PRO A 26 -27.83 -32.33 0.33
N LEU A 27 -27.35 -31.44 -0.56
CA LEU A 27 -26.10 -30.73 -0.34
C LEU A 27 -26.13 -30.19 1.09
N THR A 28 -25.06 -30.44 1.85
CA THR A 28 -24.91 -29.83 3.16
C THR A 28 -25.03 -28.30 3.01
N GLU A 29 -25.49 -27.60 4.04
CA GLU A 29 -25.67 -26.14 4.02
C GLU A 29 -24.41 -25.40 3.51
N LYS A 30 -23.21 -25.93 3.81
CA LYS A 30 -21.92 -25.44 3.29
C LYS A 30 -21.74 -25.64 1.78
N GLN A 31 -22.17 -26.78 1.24
CA GLN A 31 -22.12 -27.05 -0.20
C GLN A 31 -23.15 -26.22 -0.97
N LEU A 32 -24.30 -25.91 -0.35
CA LEU A 32 -25.28 -24.97 -0.91
C LEU A 32 -24.72 -23.54 -0.93
N ALA A 33 -24.12 -23.07 0.17
CA ALA A 33 -23.49 -21.76 0.24
C ALA A 33 -22.34 -21.60 -0.77
N GLN A 34 -21.50 -22.63 -0.93
CA GLN A 34 -20.41 -22.61 -1.91
C GLN A 34 -20.93 -22.58 -3.35
N LYS A 35 -22.03 -23.30 -3.63
CA LYS A 35 -22.66 -23.30 -4.95
C LYS A 35 -23.25 -21.92 -5.26
N GLN A 36 -23.95 -21.32 -4.30
CA GLN A 36 -24.51 -19.97 -4.43
C GLN A 36 -23.40 -18.94 -4.71
N LEU A 37 -22.33 -18.94 -3.91
CA LEU A 37 -21.19 -18.05 -4.12
C LEU A 37 -20.56 -18.22 -5.51
N THR A 38 -20.46 -19.46 -6.01
CA THR A 38 -19.92 -19.72 -7.36
C THR A 38 -20.84 -19.14 -8.44
N GLU A 39 -22.16 -19.26 -8.26
CA GLU A 39 -23.15 -18.69 -9.17
C GLU A 39 -23.11 -17.15 -9.14
N ASP A 40 -23.04 -16.53 -7.96
CA ASP A 40 -22.97 -15.07 -7.81
C ASP A 40 -21.70 -14.51 -8.46
N MET A 41 -20.54 -15.12 -8.19
CA MET A 41 -19.25 -14.70 -8.75
C MET A 41 -19.21 -14.84 -10.27
N SER A 42 -19.94 -15.80 -10.84
CA SER A 42 -20.06 -15.95 -12.30
C SER A 42 -20.77 -14.77 -12.98
N VAL A 43 -21.50 -13.94 -12.23
CA VAL A 43 -22.13 -12.70 -12.70
C VAL A 43 -21.28 -11.48 -12.33
N ILE A 44 -20.74 -11.47 -11.12
CA ILE A 44 -19.95 -10.35 -10.59
C ILE A 44 -18.65 -10.19 -11.37
N GLU A 45 -17.84 -11.25 -11.50
CA GLU A 45 -16.51 -11.15 -12.09
C GLU A 45 -16.52 -10.66 -13.54
N PRO A 46 -17.39 -11.16 -14.45
CA PRO A 46 -17.41 -10.65 -15.82
C PRO A 46 -17.81 -9.17 -15.88
N PHE A 47 -18.73 -8.75 -15.00
CA PHE A 47 -19.18 -7.36 -14.97
C PHE A 47 -18.10 -6.43 -14.39
N THR A 48 -17.44 -6.82 -13.30
CA THR A 48 -16.34 -6.04 -12.71
C THR A 48 -15.12 -5.97 -13.63
N ASN A 49 -14.84 -7.04 -14.38
CA ASN A 49 -13.76 -7.04 -15.36
C ASN A 49 -14.06 -6.11 -16.56
N ALA A 50 -15.33 -6.04 -16.99
CA ALA A 50 -15.76 -5.13 -18.03
C ALA A 50 -15.84 -3.66 -17.54
N HIS A 51 -16.22 -3.45 -16.28
CA HIS A 51 -16.48 -2.14 -15.67
C HIS A 51 -15.73 -1.98 -14.33
N PRO A 52 -14.39 -1.84 -14.33
CA PRO A 52 -13.59 -1.90 -13.10
C PRO A 52 -13.93 -0.82 -12.05
N TRP A 53 -14.53 0.29 -12.47
CA TRP A 53 -14.96 1.38 -11.58
C TRP A 53 -16.04 0.98 -10.58
N ILE A 54 -16.81 -0.08 -10.84
CA ILE A 54 -17.89 -0.49 -9.94
C ILE A 54 -17.37 -0.89 -8.55
N GLY A 55 -16.12 -1.35 -8.44
CA GLY A 55 -15.49 -1.63 -7.14
C GLY A 55 -15.12 -0.40 -6.32
N GLU A 56 -15.08 0.79 -6.93
CA GLU A 56 -14.98 2.06 -6.18
C GLU A 56 -16.37 2.55 -5.71
N GLU A 57 -17.48 2.00 -6.24
CA GLU A 57 -18.85 2.44 -5.94
C GLU A 57 -19.65 1.46 -5.06
N VAL A 58 -19.27 0.18 -5.04
CA VAL A 58 -19.87 -0.86 -4.20
C VAL A 58 -18.89 -1.24 -3.10
N GLU A 59 -18.95 -0.51 -1.99
CA GLU A 59 -18.14 -0.77 -0.79
C GLU A 59 -18.77 -1.85 0.09
N SER A 60 -18.95 -3.06 -0.46
CA SER A 60 -19.55 -4.17 0.28
C SER A 60 -18.78 -5.47 0.06
N PRO A 61 -18.58 -6.30 1.11
CA PRO A 61 -18.10 -7.66 0.95
C PRO A 61 -19.22 -8.66 0.59
N ASP A 62 -20.49 -8.24 0.53
CA ASP A 62 -21.66 -9.12 0.33
C ASP A 62 -22.03 -9.29 -1.16
N SER A 63 -22.02 -10.54 -1.66
CA SER A 63 -22.32 -10.84 -3.06
C SER A 63 -23.74 -10.43 -3.48
N ASP A 64 -24.71 -10.46 -2.57
CA ASP A 64 -26.08 -10.04 -2.88
C ASP A 64 -26.16 -8.54 -3.17
N GLU A 65 -25.43 -7.72 -2.41
CA GLU A 65 -25.35 -6.28 -2.63
C GLU A 65 -24.68 -5.95 -3.97
N TRP A 66 -23.65 -6.71 -4.34
CA TRP A 66 -23.00 -6.61 -5.65
C TRP A 66 -23.96 -6.96 -6.79
N LEU A 67 -24.74 -8.04 -6.67
CA LEU A 67 -25.71 -8.42 -7.70
C LEU A 67 -26.80 -7.35 -7.87
N ILE A 68 -27.33 -6.81 -6.76
CA ILE A 68 -28.31 -5.71 -6.78
C ILE A 68 -27.73 -4.47 -7.47
N ALA A 69 -26.48 -4.12 -7.16
CA ALA A 69 -25.81 -2.99 -7.77
C ALA A 69 -25.62 -3.21 -9.28
N ILE A 70 -25.12 -4.37 -9.70
CA ILE A 70 -24.94 -4.74 -11.10
C ILE A 70 -26.25 -4.65 -11.87
N GLU A 71 -27.36 -5.16 -11.30
CA GLU A 71 -28.67 -5.02 -11.93
C GLU A 71 -29.10 -3.57 -12.07
N ARG A 72 -28.86 -2.74 -11.06
CA ARG A 72 -29.16 -1.30 -11.10
C ARG A 72 -28.38 -0.61 -12.21
N PHE A 73 -27.09 -0.89 -12.34
CA PHE A 73 -26.25 -0.35 -13.41
C PHE A 73 -26.69 -0.83 -14.80
N LYS A 74 -27.05 -2.10 -14.94
CA LYS A 74 -27.64 -2.63 -16.19
C LYS A 74 -28.96 -1.93 -16.55
N LYS A 75 -29.80 -1.61 -15.56
CA LYS A 75 -31.08 -0.89 -15.76
C LYS A 75 -30.89 0.56 -16.23
N MET A 76 -29.76 1.20 -15.91
CA MET A 76 -29.42 2.54 -16.44
C MET A 76 -29.06 2.51 -17.93
N GLY A 77 -28.78 1.32 -18.46
CA GLY A 77 -28.64 1.08 -19.89
C GLY A 77 -27.19 1.19 -20.40
N PRO A 78 -26.94 0.69 -21.62
CA PRO A 78 -25.58 0.57 -22.17
C PRO A 78 -24.90 1.92 -22.42
N ALA A 79 -25.68 2.96 -22.74
CA ALA A 79 -25.14 4.31 -22.95
C ALA A 79 -24.55 4.90 -21.65
N TYR A 80 -25.19 4.65 -20.51
CA TYR A 80 -24.69 5.06 -19.21
C TYR A 80 -23.39 4.33 -18.86
N LEU A 81 -23.34 3.01 -19.05
CA LEU A 81 -22.15 2.20 -18.79
C LEU A 81 -20.95 2.68 -19.63
N ALA A 82 -21.16 2.89 -20.93
CA ALA A 82 -20.11 3.39 -21.82
C ALA A 82 -19.60 4.79 -21.42
N GLN A 83 -20.50 5.68 -20.98
CA GLN A 83 -20.12 6.99 -20.48
C GLN A 83 -19.27 6.89 -19.20
N ARG A 84 -19.66 6.03 -18.26
CA ARG A 84 -18.92 5.85 -17.00
C ARG A 84 -17.57 5.17 -17.24
N ASP A 85 -17.50 4.20 -18.14
CA ASP A 85 -16.25 3.58 -18.58
C ASP A 85 -15.27 4.63 -19.14
N GLN A 86 -15.77 5.52 -20.01
CA GLN A 86 -14.96 6.60 -20.57
C GLN A 86 -14.47 7.58 -19.49
N GLN A 87 -15.34 7.95 -18.55
CA GLN A 87 -14.97 8.82 -17.44
C GLN A 87 -13.89 8.17 -16.57
N TYR A 88 -14.06 6.90 -16.24
CA TYR A 88 -13.07 6.16 -15.46
C TYR A 88 -11.73 6.05 -16.18
N GLN A 89 -11.72 5.81 -17.50
CA GLN A 89 -10.49 5.81 -18.29
C GLN A 89 -9.78 7.17 -18.25
N LEU A 90 -10.53 8.29 -18.34
CA LEU A 90 -9.98 9.63 -18.20
C LEU A 90 -9.42 9.88 -16.80
N GLU A 91 -10.13 9.46 -15.75
CA GLU A 91 -9.67 9.55 -14.37
C GLU A 91 -8.39 8.73 -14.14
N GLN A 92 -8.31 7.52 -14.69
CA GLN A 92 -7.11 6.68 -14.64
C GLN A 92 -5.95 7.29 -15.44
N GLN A 93 -6.21 7.86 -16.63
CA GLN A 93 -5.20 8.56 -17.40
C GLN A 93 -4.69 9.80 -16.67
N HIS A 94 -5.58 10.58 -16.03
CA HIS A 94 -5.20 11.70 -15.18
C HIS A 94 -4.41 11.27 -13.94
N LYS A 95 -4.81 10.18 -13.28
CA LYS A 95 -4.06 9.56 -12.17
C LYS A 95 -2.66 9.15 -12.65
N MET A 96 -2.53 8.48 -13.80
CA MET A 96 -1.23 8.08 -14.36
C MET A 96 -0.37 9.27 -14.79
N LEU A 97 -0.93 10.29 -15.44
CA LEU A 97 -0.21 11.52 -15.82
C LEU A 97 0.24 12.33 -14.60
N LYS A 98 -0.56 12.34 -13.53
CA LYS A 98 -0.17 12.93 -12.24
C LYS A 98 0.98 12.15 -11.60
N VAL A 99 0.92 10.81 -11.62
CA VAL A 99 2.00 9.94 -11.11
C VAL A 99 3.28 10.09 -11.94
N GLN A 100 3.20 10.16 -13.27
CA GLN A 100 4.36 10.38 -14.15
C GLN A 100 4.93 11.80 -14.01
N GLY A 101 4.09 12.83 -13.91
CA GLY A 101 4.52 14.21 -13.66
C GLY A 101 5.14 14.41 -12.28
N GLU A 102 4.73 13.64 -11.27
CA GLU A 102 5.37 13.60 -9.96
C GLU A 102 6.70 12.82 -10.00
N ALA A 103 6.80 11.71 -10.74
CA ALA A 103 8.04 10.96 -10.93
C ALA A 103 9.12 11.78 -11.68
N GLN A 104 8.74 12.51 -12.74
CA GLN A 104 9.64 13.40 -13.49
C GLN A 104 10.13 14.56 -12.60
N LYS A 105 9.24 15.17 -11.81
CA LYS A 105 9.61 16.22 -10.84
C LYS A 105 10.55 15.72 -9.75
N ILE A 106 10.41 14.47 -9.31
CA ILE A 106 11.32 13.83 -8.34
C ILE A 106 12.70 13.61 -8.97
N GLU A 107 12.78 13.19 -10.23
CA GLU A 107 14.05 12.98 -10.93
C GLU A 107 14.76 14.30 -11.29
N ASP A 108 14.01 15.32 -11.74
CA ASP A 108 14.54 16.67 -11.98
C ASP A 108 15.01 17.34 -10.67
N TYR A 109 14.30 17.08 -9.55
CA TYR A 109 14.72 17.52 -8.22
C TYR A 109 15.96 16.75 -7.72
N ARG A 110 16.06 15.44 -7.95
CA ARG A 110 17.27 14.63 -7.65
C ARG A 110 18.49 15.17 -8.40
N ASN A 111 18.35 15.51 -9.67
CA ASN A 111 19.42 16.08 -10.50
C ASN A 111 19.79 17.52 -10.09
N ALA A 112 18.81 18.32 -9.66
CA ALA A 112 19.03 19.68 -9.14
C ALA A 112 19.67 19.71 -7.73
N VAL A 113 19.39 18.72 -6.89
CA VAL A 113 19.97 18.59 -5.53
C VAL A 113 21.37 17.98 -5.58
N ALA A 114 21.59 16.95 -6.42
CA ALA A 114 22.90 16.33 -6.63
C ALA A 114 23.97 17.32 -7.14
N SER A 115 23.55 18.40 -7.82
CA SER A 115 24.45 19.41 -8.38
C SER A 115 24.82 20.56 -7.43
N LYS A 116 24.23 20.66 -6.22
CA LYS A 116 24.37 21.89 -5.40
C LYS A 116 25.11 21.78 -4.06
N LYS A 117 25.42 20.61 -3.49
CA LYS A 117 26.39 20.44 -2.37
C LYS A 117 26.58 18.95 -2.07
N ARG A 118 27.83 18.45 -2.12
CA ARG A 118 28.23 17.05 -1.85
C ARG A 118 27.87 16.61 -0.42
N LYS A 119 26.63 16.16 -0.17
CA LYS A 119 26.28 15.44 1.06
C LYS A 119 26.50 13.94 0.85
N THR A 120 27.06 13.26 1.85
CA THR A 120 27.34 11.81 1.80
C THR A 120 26.33 11.06 2.63
N TYR A 121 25.93 9.87 2.20
CA TYR A 121 25.13 8.98 3.04
C TYR A 121 25.88 8.65 4.34
N ALA A 122 25.21 8.85 5.48
CA ALA A 122 25.80 8.81 6.82
C ALA A 122 25.18 7.71 7.71
N GLY A 123 24.25 6.91 7.18
CA GLY A 123 23.62 5.79 7.88
C GLY A 123 22.42 6.20 8.75
N SER A 124 22.18 5.48 9.85
CA SER A 124 20.98 5.66 10.68
C SER A 124 20.99 6.96 11.49
N PHE A 125 19.86 7.68 11.44
CA PHE A 125 19.63 8.90 12.19
C PHE A 125 19.65 8.64 13.70
N MET A 126 18.98 7.59 14.18
CA MET A 126 18.97 7.28 15.61
C MET A 126 20.36 6.97 16.16
N LYS A 127 21.19 6.24 15.41
CA LYS A 127 22.58 5.99 15.81
C LYS A 127 23.38 7.29 15.89
N ALA A 128 23.21 8.18 14.92
CA ALA A 128 23.87 9.48 14.93
C ALA A 128 23.40 10.35 16.10
N TYR A 129 22.09 10.37 16.37
CA TYR A 129 21.47 11.07 17.49
C TYR A 129 21.99 10.59 18.85
N PHE A 130 22.04 9.28 19.10
CA PHE A 130 22.55 8.76 20.38
C PHE A 130 24.04 9.02 20.58
N ARG A 131 24.87 8.95 19.52
CA ARG A 131 26.28 9.36 19.59
C ARG A 131 26.42 10.83 19.94
N LEU A 132 25.56 11.67 19.37
CA LEU A 132 25.52 13.11 19.66
C LEU A 132 25.10 13.38 21.11
N LEU A 133 24.11 12.66 21.64
CA LEU A 133 23.74 12.72 23.05
C LEU A 133 24.87 12.25 23.96
N GLU A 134 25.54 11.15 23.64
CA GLU A 134 26.68 10.66 24.43
C GLU A 134 27.82 11.68 24.46
N ALA A 135 28.14 12.28 23.31
CA ALA A 135 29.13 13.34 23.18
C ALA A 135 28.74 14.60 23.97
N SER A 136 27.44 14.91 24.08
CA SER A 136 26.94 16.00 24.92
C SER A 136 26.75 15.61 26.39
N ARG A 137 27.16 14.40 26.81
CA ARG A 137 26.89 13.84 28.15
C ARG A 137 25.41 13.90 28.52
N TYR A 138 24.56 13.64 27.54
CA TYR A 138 23.10 13.70 27.62
C TYR A 138 22.55 15.08 28.02
N GLN A 139 23.36 16.14 27.91
CA GLN A 139 22.91 17.50 28.14
C GLN A 139 22.09 18.00 26.96
N ARG A 140 20.93 18.61 27.27
CA ARG A 140 20.10 19.37 26.35
C ARG A 140 20.14 20.86 26.72
N PRO A 141 20.00 21.78 25.74
CA PRO A 141 19.82 21.54 24.31
C PRO A 141 21.09 21.07 23.60
N ILE A 142 20.94 20.33 22.50
CA ILE A 142 22.06 19.98 21.62
C ILE A 142 22.51 21.26 20.91
N SER A 143 23.79 21.61 21.00
CA SER A 143 24.31 22.81 20.35
C SER A 143 24.59 22.58 18.85
N GLU A 144 24.48 23.63 18.03
CA GLU A 144 24.88 23.57 16.61
C GLU A 144 26.34 23.15 16.43
N LEU A 145 27.22 23.55 17.37
CA LEU A 145 28.63 23.14 17.38
C LEU A 145 28.76 21.62 17.52
N SER A 146 27.99 21.02 18.42
CA SER A 146 27.93 19.57 18.62
C SER A 146 27.42 18.86 17.37
N MET A 147 26.38 19.38 16.72
CA MET A 147 25.88 18.84 15.45
C MET A 147 26.91 18.90 14.32
N SER A 148 27.64 20.00 14.23
CA SER A 148 28.71 20.17 13.24
C SER A 148 29.83 19.17 13.46
N SER A 149 30.28 19.01 14.72
CA SER A 149 31.32 18.03 15.07
C SER A 149 30.90 16.58 14.82
N ALA A 150 29.59 16.28 14.91
CA ALA A 150 29.02 14.97 14.63
C ALA A 150 28.71 14.73 13.14
N GLY A 151 29.00 15.70 12.25
CA GLY A 151 28.77 15.56 10.82
C GLY A 151 27.29 15.58 10.40
N MET A 152 26.39 16.05 11.27
CA MET A 152 24.94 16.02 11.03
C MET A 152 24.50 16.87 9.83
N TYR A 153 25.20 17.97 9.54
CA TYR A 153 24.85 18.87 8.43
C TYR A 153 25.33 18.37 7.05
N SER A 154 26.34 17.51 7.02
CA SER A 154 26.97 16.98 5.80
C SER A 154 26.39 15.62 5.37
N GLY A 155 25.52 15.03 6.20
CA GLY A 155 24.99 13.69 6.01
C GLY A 155 23.57 13.65 5.45
N VAL A 156 23.29 12.59 4.70
CA VAL A 156 21.93 12.07 4.49
C VAL A 156 21.76 10.85 5.39
N PHE A 157 20.65 10.78 6.14
CA PHE A 157 20.42 9.75 7.15
C PHE A 157 19.15 8.94 6.88
N ASP A 158 19.14 7.70 7.35
CA ASP A 158 17.93 6.90 7.45
C ASP A 158 17.14 7.33 8.68
N LEU A 159 15.90 7.78 8.48
CA LEU A 159 14.91 7.91 9.54
C LEU A 159 14.42 6.51 9.92
N ASP A 160 15.13 5.87 10.84
CA ASP A 160 15.00 4.47 11.21
C ASP A 160 13.97 4.19 12.31
N ALA A 161 13.18 5.20 12.70
CA ALA A 161 12.04 5.09 13.59
C ALA A 161 10.78 5.66 12.92
N PRO A 162 9.58 5.11 13.17
CA PRO A 162 8.35 5.72 12.71
C PRO A 162 8.07 6.99 13.53
N PHE A 163 7.88 8.11 12.84
CA PHE A 163 7.49 9.38 13.45
C PHE A 163 6.02 9.67 13.16
N MET A 164 5.28 10.07 14.18
CA MET A 164 3.89 10.51 14.03
C MET A 164 3.84 12.03 13.99
N ILE A 165 3.14 12.60 13.00
CA ILE A 165 2.91 14.04 12.91
C ILE A 165 1.94 14.45 14.02
N ASN A 166 2.34 15.38 14.88
CA ASN A 166 1.49 15.90 15.96
C ASN A 166 0.70 17.13 15.51
N ASN A 167 1.40 18.08 14.90
CA ASN A 167 0.85 19.36 14.49
C ASN A 167 1.64 19.93 13.30
N CYS A 168 0.97 20.68 12.44
CA CYS A 168 1.56 21.32 11.29
C CYS A 168 1.27 22.83 11.32
N ASP A 169 2.28 23.63 10.97
CA ASP A 169 2.10 25.02 10.65
C ASP A 169 2.22 25.27 9.13
N THR A 170 2.42 26.51 8.71
CA THR A 170 2.55 26.88 7.30
C THR A 170 3.86 26.44 6.65
N SER A 171 4.88 26.04 7.42
CA SER A 171 6.27 25.87 6.95
C SER A 171 6.91 24.55 7.39
N TYR A 172 6.50 23.98 8.51
CA TYR A 172 6.97 22.70 9.03
C TYR A 172 5.87 21.96 9.82
N CYS A 173 6.02 20.65 9.96
CA CYS A 173 5.23 19.83 10.86
C CYS A 173 6.11 19.28 11.98
N THR A 174 5.61 19.30 13.21
CA THR A 174 6.26 18.64 14.34
C THR A 174 5.88 17.16 14.33
N ALA A 175 6.88 16.30 14.45
CA ALA A 175 6.69 14.85 14.48
C ALA A 175 7.36 14.25 15.72
N THR A 176 6.84 13.13 16.22
CA THR A 176 7.38 12.46 17.40
C THR A 176 7.52 10.98 17.20
N ALA A 177 8.68 10.45 17.60
CA ALA A 177 8.92 9.03 17.75
C ALA A 177 9.04 8.71 19.24
N VAL A 178 8.36 7.66 19.68
CA VAL A 178 8.52 7.10 21.03
C VAL A 178 9.49 5.93 20.96
N ILE A 179 10.61 6.05 21.65
CA ILE A 179 11.74 5.13 21.54
C ILE A 179 11.77 4.23 22.79
N PRO A 180 11.56 2.91 22.64
CA PRO A 180 11.71 1.96 23.73
C PRO A 180 13.18 1.77 24.12
N PRO A 181 13.50 1.31 25.34
CA PRO A 181 12.58 0.81 26.38
C PRO A 181 12.04 1.89 27.33
N GLU A 182 12.62 3.09 27.36
CA GLU A 182 12.26 4.14 28.33
C GLU A 182 11.12 5.06 27.86
N ASN A 183 10.47 4.74 26.73
CA ASN A 183 9.47 5.58 26.06
C ASN A 183 9.98 7.02 25.86
N PHE A 184 11.24 7.14 25.49
CA PHE A 184 11.87 8.43 25.24
C PHE A 184 11.24 9.07 24.00
N ALA A 185 10.65 10.25 24.14
CA ALA A 185 10.04 10.99 23.04
C ALA A 185 11.08 11.86 22.32
N LEU A 186 11.35 11.53 21.06
CA LEU A 186 12.17 12.33 20.16
C LEU A 186 11.28 13.18 19.27
N HIS A 187 11.47 14.49 19.31
CA HIS A 187 10.78 15.46 18.47
C HIS A 187 11.66 15.90 17.31
N ILE A 188 11.06 16.03 16.13
CA ILE A 188 11.69 16.59 14.92
C ILE A 188 10.73 17.58 14.25
N SER A 189 11.30 18.60 13.63
CA SER A 189 10.59 19.59 12.82
C SER A 189 10.80 19.26 11.34
N VAL A 190 9.77 18.73 10.71
CA VAL A 190 9.79 18.26 9.32
C VAL A 190 9.39 19.41 8.42
N LEU A 191 10.33 19.91 7.61
CA LEU A 191 10.01 20.83 6.53
C LEU A 191 8.96 20.17 5.63
N ILE A 192 7.92 20.90 5.27
CA ILE A 192 6.75 20.36 4.53
C ILE A 192 7.08 20.30 3.03
N PRO A 193 7.27 19.11 2.41
CA PRO A 193 7.29 19.01 0.95
C PRO A 193 5.88 18.81 0.36
N ARG A 194 4.89 18.36 1.14
CA ARG A 194 3.52 17.98 0.73
C ARG A 194 2.52 18.19 1.87
N ARG A 195 1.20 18.19 1.60
CA ARG A 195 0.16 18.28 2.65
C ARG A 195 0.25 17.08 3.61
N LEU A 196 0.99 17.25 4.69
CA LEU A 196 0.96 16.37 5.86
C LEU A 196 -0.10 16.89 6.82
N HIS A 197 -0.76 15.97 7.51
CA HIS A 197 -1.79 16.26 8.51
C HIS A 197 -1.41 15.66 9.86
N ALA A 198 -1.94 16.26 10.93
CA ALA A 198 -1.82 15.67 12.26
C ALA A 198 -2.41 14.25 12.27
N GLY A 199 -1.67 13.31 12.84
CA GLY A 199 -2.00 11.88 12.82
C GLY A 199 -1.37 11.09 11.67
N ASP A 200 -0.75 11.75 10.68
CA ASP A 200 -0.01 11.04 9.64
C ASP A 200 1.26 10.38 10.21
N ALA A 201 1.60 9.21 9.69
CA ALA A 201 2.86 8.55 9.97
C ALA A 201 3.89 8.88 8.88
N ILE A 202 5.09 9.26 9.29
CA ILE A 202 6.25 9.33 8.38
C ILE A 202 6.83 7.93 8.29
N PRO A 203 6.77 7.26 7.12
CA PRO A 203 7.40 5.97 6.94
C PRO A 203 8.92 6.11 7.05
N PRO A 204 9.66 5.00 7.25
CA PRO A 204 11.12 5.01 7.15
C PRO A 204 11.56 5.72 5.86
N SER A 205 12.36 6.77 6.02
CA SER A 205 12.63 7.75 4.97
C SER A 205 14.07 8.23 5.01
N LEU A 206 14.61 8.65 3.86
CA LEU A 206 15.88 9.36 3.82
C LEU A 206 15.63 10.81 4.22
N ILE A 207 16.45 11.33 5.13
CA ILE A 207 16.34 12.69 5.63
C ILE A 207 17.66 13.45 5.53
N GLU A 208 17.52 14.76 5.40
CA GLU A 208 18.62 15.70 5.62
C GLU A 208 18.33 16.54 6.84
N VAL A 209 19.37 16.77 7.66
CA VAL A 209 19.26 17.64 8.83
C VAL A 209 19.79 19.04 8.46
N PHE A 210 18.98 20.06 8.73
CA PHE A 210 19.28 21.47 8.43
C PHE A 210 19.75 22.24 9.65
N GLY A 211 19.41 21.78 10.85
CA GLY A 211 19.79 22.41 12.10
C GLY A 211 18.86 22.02 13.22
N ILE A 212 18.81 22.89 14.22
CA ILE A 212 17.92 22.79 15.37
C ILE A 212 17.08 24.07 15.42
N ASP A 213 15.80 23.92 15.72
CA ASP A 213 14.91 25.07 15.89
C ASP A 213 15.00 25.68 17.30
N GLN A 214 14.21 26.73 17.53
CA GLN A 214 14.15 27.42 18.82
C GLN A 214 13.66 26.53 20.00
N HIS A 215 13.02 25.40 19.71
CA HIS A 215 12.53 24.45 20.69
C HIS A 215 13.54 23.33 21.00
N GLY A 216 14.63 23.26 20.24
CA GLY A 216 15.65 22.23 20.38
C GLY A 216 15.41 21.01 19.48
N ASP A 217 14.45 21.09 18.55
CA ASP A 217 14.08 19.98 17.67
C ASP A 217 14.92 19.99 16.39
N PHE A 218 15.27 18.81 15.89
CA PHE A 218 16.00 18.73 14.62
C PHE A 218 15.10 19.15 13.47
N VAL A 219 15.53 20.16 12.74
CA VAL A 219 14.89 20.56 11.49
C VAL A 219 15.37 19.62 10.39
N VAL A 220 14.45 18.84 9.84
CA VAL A 220 14.74 17.83 8.84
C VAL A 220 13.94 18.05 7.56
N ASN A 221 14.53 17.72 6.44
CA ASN A 221 13.83 17.58 5.17
C ASN A 221 13.72 16.10 4.83
N VAL A 222 12.50 15.63 4.57
CA VAL A 222 12.26 14.27 4.11
C VAL A 222 12.51 14.21 2.60
N LEU A 223 13.54 13.48 2.19
CA LEU A 223 13.96 13.36 0.79
C LEU A 223 13.12 12.36 0.01
N GLY A 224 12.61 11.31 0.68
CA GLY A 224 11.85 10.24 0.07
C GLY A 224 11.86 8.97 0.92
N PRO A 225 11.09 7.94 0.51
CA PRO A 225 11.05 6.67 1.22
C PRO A 225 12.43 6.02 1.25
N ASN A 226 12.75 5.41 2.39
CA ASN A 226 13.95 4.61 2.56
C ASN A 226 13.55 3.14 2.41
N THR A 227 13.70 2.62 1.20
CA THR A 227 13.54 1.19 0.92
C THR A 227 14.84 0.65 0.33
N PRO A 228 15.28 -0.55 0.73
CA PRO A 228 16.33 -1.29 0.03
C PRO A 228 15.91 -1.66 -1.41
#